data_AF-A0AAC9NBY4-F1
#
_entry.id   AF-A0AAC9NBY4-F1
#
_cell.length_a   1.000
_cell.length_b   1.000
_cell.length_c   1.000
_cell.angle_alpha   90.00
_cell.angle_beta   90.00
_cell.angle_gamma   90.00
#
_symmetry.space_group_name_H-M   'P 1'
#
loop_
_entity.id
_entity.type
_entity.pdbx_description
1 polymer ?
#
loop_
_entity_poly.entity_id
_entity_poly.type
_entity_poly.pdbx_seq_one_letter_code
_entity_poly.pdbx_strand_id
1 'polypeptide(L)'
;MDLIELKTRLEIPLDDESQDEKLKLELQDGIEYAQEYCNNSFLNKEGLLELPSPVKKGIAMMIKIDRSNEVGVSSESIGGMSKTYTSDYTRYEAVYKLWRKYRKVKFRPLR
;
A
#
# COMPACT_ATOMS: atom_id res chain seq x y z
N MET A 1 -1.58 4.87 11.05
CA MET A 1 -1.31 3.43 11.15
C MET A 1 0.10 3.33 11.64
N ASP A 2 0.31 2.55 12.69
CA ASP A 2 1.60 2.37 13.35
C ASP A 2 2.25 1.04 12.95
N LEU A 3 3.52 0.87 13.32
CA LEU A 3 4.32 -0.31 12.98
C LEU A 3 3.73 -1.60 13.56
N ILE A 4 3.19 -1.56 14.78
CA ILE A 4 2.57 -2.71 15.43
C ILE A 4 1.34 -3.13 14.63
N GLU A 5 0.47 -2.17 14.31
CA GLU A 5 -0.71 -2.38 13.47
C GLU A 5 -0.34 -2.97 12.09
N LEU A 6 0.79 -2.56 11.50
CA LEU A 6 1.30 -3.10 10.25
C LEU A 6 1.81 -4.55 10.41
N LYS A 7 2.65 -4.84 11.41
CA LYS A 7 3.17 -6.19 11.69
C LYS A 7 2.03 -7.19 11.86
N THR A 8 0.99 -6.83 12.62
CA THR A 8 -0.20 -7.66 12.80
C THR A 8 -0.90 -7.95 11.47
N ARG A 9 -1.02 -6.96 10.58
CA ARG A 9 -1.64 -7.17 9.25
C ARG A 9 -0.78 -8.00 8.30
N LEU A 10 0.53 -7.96 8.47
CA LEU A 10 1.48 -8.74 7.69
C LEU A 10 1.74 -10.13 8.28
N GLU A 11 1.12 -10.47 9.41
CA GLU A 11 1.30 -11.75 10.10
C GLU A 11 2.75 -11.96 10.56
N ILE A 12 3.45 -10.86 10.87
CA ILE A 12 4.83 -10.85 11.39
C ILE A 12 4.77 -10.87 12.92
N PRO A 13 5.55 -11.72 13.61
CA PRO A 13 5.64 -11.71 15.07
C PRO A 13 6.04 -10.33 15.61
N LEU A 14 5.42 -9.90 16.72
CA LEU A 14 5.69 -8.56 17.26
C LEU A 14 7.09 -8.43 17.86
N ASP A 15 7.62 -9.54 18.36
CA ASP A 15 8.96 -9.75 18.90
C ASP A 15 10.05 -9.87 17.82
N ASP A 16 9.67 -10.06 16.56
CA ASP A 16 10.61 -10.01 15.44
C ASP A 16 10.87 -8.54 15.07
N GLU A 17 12.02 -8.04 15.54
CA GLU A 17 12.51 -6.69 15.26
C GLU A 17 13.50 -6.63 14.08
N SER A 18 13.79 -7.77 13.44
CA SER A 18 14.87 -7.89 12.44
C SER A 18 14.65 -7.05 11.19
N GLN A 19 13.41 -6.64 10.92
CA GLN A 19 13.02 -5.86 9.74
C GLN A 19 12.28 -4.57 10.09
N ASP A 20 12.35 -4.10 11.34
CA ASP A 20 11.54 -2.96 11.81
C ASP A 20 11.86 -1.66 11.10
N GLU A 21 13.16 -1.40 10.86
CA GLU A 21 13.59 -0.22 10.12
C GLU A 21 13.07 -0.25 8.69
N LYS A 22 13.15 -1.40 8.04
CA LYS A 22 12.62 -1.60 6.69
C LYS A 22 11.11 -1.42 6.64
N LEU A 23 10.38 -2.03 7.58
CA LEU A 23 8.92 -1.91 7.68
C LEU A 23 8.47 -0.48 7.97
N LYS A 24 9.24 0.31 8.72
CA LYS A 24 8.96 1.74 8.92
C LYS A 24 9.08 2.53 7.63
N LEU A 25 10.10 2.27 6.81
CA LEU A 25 10.26 2.90 5.50
C LEU A 25 9.14 2.47 4.55
N GLU A 26 8.87 1.16 4.44
CA GLU A 26 7.76 0.64 3.61
C GLU A 26 6.39 1.21 4.04
N LEU A 27 6.18 1.41 5.34
CA LEU A 27 4.99 2.06 5.88
C LEU A 27 4.90 3.51 5.43
N GLN A 28 5.99 4.26 5.53
CA GLN A 28 6.03 5.67 5.11
C GLN A 28 5.74 5.79 3.61
N ASP A 29 6.45 5.02 2.78
CA ASP A 29 6.28 4.99 1.32
C ASP A 29 4.83 4.65 0.95
N GLY A 30 4.25 3.65 1.62
CA GLY A 30 2.85 3.26 1.41
C GLY A 30 1.84 4.33 1.81
N ILE A 31 2.11 5.12 2.86
CA ILE A 31 1.26 6.26 3.24
C ILE A 31 1.36 7.37 2.20
N GLU A 32 2.58 7.74 1.78
CA GLU A 32 2.82 8.76 0.76
C GLU A 32 2.12 8.37 -0.54
N TYR A 33 2.28 7.13 -0.98
CA TYR A 33 1.64 6.60 -2.18
C TYR A 33 0.10 6.63 -2.09
N ALA A 34 -0.47 6.29 -0.93
CA ALA A 34 -1.91 6.40 -0.70
C ALA A 34 -2.39 7.85 -0.75
N GLN A 35 -1.62 8.80 -0.21
CA GLN A 35 -1.93 10.23 -0.24
C GLN A 35 -1.90 10.79 -1.66
N GLU A 36 -0.89 10.42 -2.45
CA GLU A 36 -0.76 10.81 -3.86
C GLU A 36 -1.90 10.24 -4.70
N TYR A 37 -2.14 8.92 -4.61
CA TYR A 37 -3.20 8.26 -5.37
C TYR A 37 -4.59 8.84 -5.04
N CYS A 38 -4.86 9.04 -3.75
CA CYS A 38 -6.13 9.61 -3.29
C CYS A 38 -6.18 11.13 -3.45
N ASN A 39 -5.08 11.80 -3.74
CA ASN A 39 -4.97 13.27 -3.68
C ASN A 39 -5.58 13.81 -2.36
N ASN A 40 -5.25 13.15 -1.26
CA ASN A 40 -5.83 13.40 0.06
C ASN A 40 -4.76 13.16 1.13
N SER A 41 -4.42 14.19 1.91
CA SER A 41 -3.41 14.10 2.97
C SER A 41 -3.84 13.24 4.16
N PHE A 42 -5.13 12.92 4.27
CA PHE A 42 -5.70 12.18 5.40
C PHE A 42 -5.41 12.82 6.75
N LEU A 43 -5.35 14.15 6.79
CA LEU A 43 -5.20 14.90 8.03
C LEU A 43 -6.58 15.24 8.62
N ASN A 44 -6.74 15.05 9.93
CA ASN A 44 -7.91 15.50 10.66
C ASN A 44 -7.85 17.03 10.90
N LYS A 45 -8.85 17.59 11.59
CA LYS A 45 -8.92 19.04 11.87
C LYS A 45 -7.76 19.56 12.73
N GLU A 46 -7.08 18.67 13.44
CA GLU A 46 -5.97 18.96 14.34
C GLU A 46 -4.60 18.77 13.65
N GLY A 47 -4.60 18.41 12.35
CA GLY A 47 -3.39 18.15 11.59
C GLY A 47 -2.76 16.78 11.86
N LEU A 48 -3.47 15.87 12.55
CA LEU A 48 -3.02 14.51 12.81
C LEU A 48 -3.43 13.57 11.69
N LEU A 49 -2.55 12.62 11.37
CA LEU A 49 -2.78 11.62 10.32
C LEU A 49 -3.86 10.61 10.74
N GLU A 50 -5.01 10.69 10.08
CA GLU A 50 -6.18 9.83 10.30
C GLU A 50 -6.52 9.04 9.02
N LEU A 51 -5.94 7.85 8.92
CA LEU A 51 -6.16 6.96 7.77
C LEU A 51 -7.42 6.09 7.97
N PRO A 52 -8.38 6.13 7.02
CA PRO A 52 -9.54 5.23 7.04
C PRO A 52 -9.14 3.75 6.97
N SER A 53 -9.93 2.87 7.58
CA SER A 53 -9.67 1.42 7.62
C SER A 53 -9.38 0.80 6.24
N PRO A 54 -10.10 1.11 5.14
CA PRO A 54 -9.78 0.58 3.81
C PRO A 54 -8.45 1.10 3.27
N VAL A 55 -8.06 2.34 3.61
CA VAL A 55 -6.77 2.90 3.20
C VAL A 55 -5.64 2.15 3.90
N LYS A 56 -5.73 1.97 5.21
CA LYS A 56 -4.79 1.14 6.00
C LYS A 56 -4.65 -0.28 5.44
N LYS A 57 -5.77 -0.93 5.13
CA LYS A 57 -5.80 -2.27 4.53
C LYS A 57 -5.10 -2.30 3.17
N GLY A 58 -5.32 -1.27 2.34
CA GLY A 58 -4.64 -1.15 1.05
C GLY A 58 -3.13 -0.99 1.19
N ILE A 59 -2.66 -0.18 2.15
CA ILE A 59 -1.21 -0.01 2.42
C ILE A 59 -0.58 -1.34 2.82
N ALA A 60 -1.17 -2.04 3.79
CA ALA A 60 -0.64 -3.35 4.21
C ALA A 60 -0.65 -4.38 3.06
N MET A 61 -1.68 -4.35 2.20
CA MET A 61 -1.76 -5.23 1.03
C MET A 61 -0.68 -4.89 -0.01
N MET A 62 -0.40 -3.60 -0.24
CA MET A 62 0.68 -3.14 -1.11
C MET A 62 2.04 -3.69 -0.63
N ILE A 63 2.36 -3.48 0.65
CA ILE A 63 3.59 -3.98 1.26
C ILE A 63 3.67 -5.52 1.20
N LYS A 64 2.56 -6.22 1.44
CA LYS A 64 2.51 -7.69 1.30
C LYS A 64 2.81 -8.13 -0.14
N ILE A 65 2.28 -7.44 -1.15
CA ILE A 65 2.58 -7.70 -2.57
C ILE A 65 4.05 -7.44 -2.87
N ASP A 66 4.63 -6.38 -2.30
CA ASP A 66 6.03 -6.00 -2.51
C ASP A 66 7.01 -6.99 -1.88
N ARG A 67 6.66 -7.53 -0.72
CA ARG A 67 7.43 -8.59 -0.05
C ARG A 67 7.29 -9.95 -0.73
N SER A 68 6.14 -10.22 -1.37
CA SER A 68 5.88 -11.53 -2.00
C SER A 68 6.45 -11.65 -3.41
N ASN A 69 6.70 -10.52 -4.08
CA ASN A 69 7.28 -10.51 -5.42
C ASN A 69 8.71 -10.01 -5.31
N GLU A 70 9.66 -10.95 -5.25
CA GLU A 70 11.08 -10.64 -5.36
C GLU A 70 11.33 -9.85 -6.65
N VAL A 71 11.86 -8.64 -6.51
CA VAL A 71 12.34 -7.84 -7.65
C VAL A 71 13.47 -8.64 -8.29
N GLY A 72 13.15 -9.40 -9.35
CA GLY A 72 14.14 -10.18 -10.11
C GLY A 72 13.80 -11.65 -10.38
N VAL A 73 12.73 -12.24 -9.83
CA VAL A 73 12.32 -13.59 -10.24
C VAL A 73 11.47 -13.51 -11.50
N SER A 74 12.20 -13.45 -12.61
CA SER A 74 11.71 -13.78 -13.94
C SER A 74 11.31 -15.26 -13.99
N SER A 75 10.01 -15.51 -14.00
CA SER A 75 9.37 -16.75 -14.46
C SER A 75 9.74 -18.04 -13.72
N GLU A 76 8.83 -18.50 -12.85
CA GLU A 76 8.59 -19.94 -12.70
C GLU A 76 7.19 -20.26 -13.23
N SER A 77 7.15 -20.86 -14.42
CA SER A 77 5.92 -21.38 -15.03
C SER A 77 5.54 -22.68 -14.34
N ILE A 78 4.84 -22.60 -13.21
CA ILE A 78 4.17 -23.77 -12.62
C ILE A 78 2.85 -24.00 -13.38
N GLY A 79 2.84 -25.03 -14.24
CA GLY A 79 1.62 -25.76 -14.62
C GLY A 79 0.57 -25.02 -15.44
N GLY A 80 0.94 -24.29 -16.50
CA GLY A 80 -0.01 -23.95 -17.58
C GLY A 80 -1.00 -22.80 -17.30
N MET A 81 -0.82 -22.03 -16.23
CA MET A 81 -1.53 -20.76 -16.05
C MET A 81 -0.61 -19.58 -16.36
N SER A 82 -0.86 -18.93 -17.49
CA SER A 82 -0.19 -17.70 -17.91
C SER A 82 -0.45 -16.59 -16.89
N LYS A 83 0.53 -16.28 -16.03
CA LYS A 83 0.53 -15.03 -15.27
C LYS A 83 0.97 -13.92 -16.23
N THR A 84 0.00 -13.20 -16.79
CA THR A 84 0.28 -12.02 -17.60
C THR A 84 0.93 -10.97 -16.71
N TYR A 85 2.18 -10.60 -17.00
CA TYR A 85 2.88 -9.49 -16.35
C TYR A 85 2.22 -8.20 -16.78
N THR A 86 1.16 -7.87 -16.08
CA THR A 86 0.41 -6.67 -16.27
C THR A 86 1.12 -5.55 -15.49
N SER A 87 1.16 -4.33 -16.05
CA SER A 87 1.86 -3.16 -15.52
C SER A 87 1.61 -2.90 -14.01
N ASP A 88 2.42 -2.07 -13.33
CA ASP A 88 2.25 -1.72 -11.90
C ASP A 88 0.79 -1.38 -11.53
N TYR A 89 0.05 -0.80 -12.48
CA TYR A 89 -1.38 -0.50 -12.34
C TYR A 89 -2.26 -1.73 -12.01
N THR A 90 -1.95 -2.87 -12.60
CA THR A 90 -2.69 -4.12 -12.37
C THR A 90 -2.19 -4.88 -11.14
N ARG A 91 -0.89 -4.75 -10.80
CA ARG A 91 -0.30 -5.31 -9.58
C ARG A 91 -1.05 -4.82 -8.34
N TYR A 92 -1.38 -3.53 -8.32
CA TYR A 92 -2.06 -2.89 -7.19
C TYR A 92 -3.57 -2.67 -7.43
N GLU A 93 -4.20 -3.36 -8.39
CA GLU A 93 -5.61 -3.14 -8.73
C GLU A 93 -6.54 -3.33 -7.51
N ALA A 94 -6.28 -4.36 -6.70
CA ALA A 94 -7.03 -4.62 -5.47
C ALA A 94 -6.87 -3.50 -4.43
N VAL A 95 -5.66 -2.92 -4.33
CA VAL A 95 -5.36 -1.78 -3.47
C VAL A 95 -6.13 -0.55 -3.95
N TYR A 96 -6.10 -0.27 -5.26
CA TYR A 96 -6.82 0.85 -5.84
C TYR A 96 -8.33 0.75 -5.68
N LYS A 97 -8.92 -0.46 -5.69
CA LYS A 97 -10.35 -0.67 -5.41
C LYS A 97 -10.72 -0.21 -4.00
N LEU A 98 -9.86 -0.42 -3.01
CA LEU A 98 -10.07 0.06 -1.63
C LEU A 98 -9.96 1.58 -1.53
N TRP A 99 -8.99 2.16 -2.26
CA TRP A 99 -8.69 3.59 -2.19
C TRP A 99 -9.62 4.47 -3.04
N ARG A 100 -10.26 3.90 -4.06
CA ARG A 100 -11.08 4.64 -5.04
C ARG A 100 -12.10 5.59 -4.41
N LYS A 101 -12.73 5.19 -3.30
CA LYS A 101 -13.76 6.01 -2.61
C LYS A 101 -13.18 7.23 -1.89
N TYR A 102 -11.89 7.21 -1.57
CA TYR A 102 -11.20 8.26 -0.82
C TYR A 102 -10.47 9.24 -1.72
N ARG A 103 -10.50 9.01 -3.04
CA ARG A 103 -9.84 9.85 -4.03
C ARG A 103 -10.60 11.16 -4.23
N LYS A 104 -9.96 12.29 -3.91
CA LYS A 104 -10.50 13.63 -4.11
C LYS A 104 -10.17 14.11 -5.53
N VAL A 105 -11.20 14.51 -6.27
CA VAL A 105 -11.03 15.12 -7.60
C VAL A 105 -10.41 16.51 -7.43
N LYS A 106 -9.28 16.77 -8.08
CA LYS A 106 -8.68 18.11 -8.13
C LYS A 106 -9.33 18.88 -9.27
N PHE A 107 -10.22 19.82 -8.94
CA PHE A 107 -10.69 20.79 -9.92
C PHE A 107 -9.55 21.77 -10.19
N ARG A 108 -9.08 21.86 -11.44
CA ARG A 108 -8.24 22.99 -11.84
C ARG A 108 -9.15 24.19 -12.02
N PRO A 109 -8.87 25.34 -11.40
CA PRO A 109 -9.59 26.56 -11.76
C PRO A 109 -9.32 26.85 -13.24
N LEU A 110 -10.39 27.01 -14.02
CA LEU A 110 -10.32 27.56 -15.37
C LEU A 110 -9.85 29.01 -15.21
N ARG A 111 -8.65 29.29 -15.71
CA ARG A 111 -8.04 30.61 -15.71
C ARG A 111 -8.31 31.30 -17.03
#